data_AF-A0A7C9B3E2-F1
#
_entry.id   AF-A0A7C9B3E2-F1
#
_cell.length_a   1.000
_cell.length_b   1.000
_cell.length_c   1.000
_cell.angle_alpha   90.00
_cell.angle_beta   90.00
_cell.angle_gamma   90.00
#
_symmetry.space_group_name_H-M   'P 1'
#
loop_
_entity.id
_entity.type
_entity.pdbx_description
1 polymer ?
#
loop_
_entity_poly.entity_id
_entity_poly.type
_entity_poly.pdbx_seq_one_letter_code
_entity_poly.pdbx_strand_id
1 'polypeptide(L)'
;RYEFKINHGEWVTSVKPSLGPGIAERVWEAVRTTDENIDICHSVKTELRAALSSLVGDFGILAIPTVPGLLPKLQTEPSALESFRARAFSLLSVAGVSGFCQVSIPLGMYDHLP
;
A
#
# COMPACT_ATOMS: atom_id res chain seq x y z
N ARG A 1 2.67 -8.88 2.48
CA ARG A 1 2.68 -9.78 3.65
C ARG A 1 3.65 -10.94 3.44
N TYR A 2 3.46 -11.75 2.40
CA TYR A 2 4.35 -12.87 2.03
C TYR A 2 5.85 -12.49 2.01
N GLU A 3 6.25 -11.52 1.18
CA GLU A 3 7.65 -11.09 1.08
C GLU A 3 8.21 -10.56 2.42
N PHE A 4 7.40 -9.84 3.20
CA PHE A 4 7.80 -9.38 4.54
C PHE A 4 8.08 -10.56 5.48
N LYS A 5 7.21 -11.58 5.49
CA LYS A 5 7.37 -12.79 6.32
C LYS A 5 8.66 -13.53 5.96
N ILE A 6 8.96 -13.69 4.68
CA ILE A 6 10.20 -14.34 4.23
C ILE A 6 11.44 -13.59 4.72
N ASN A 7 11.44 -12.26 4.60
CA ASN A 7 12.63 -11.46 4.93
C ASN A 7 12.78 -11.15 6.42
N HIS A 8 11.69 -11.14 7.20
CA HIS A 8 11.69 -10.64 8.58
C HIS A 8 11.01 -11.56 9.59
N GLY A 9 10.38 -12.66 9.18
CA GLY A 9 9.58 -13.51 10.06
C GLY A 9 10.38 -14.14 11.20
N GLU A 10 11.59 -14.61 10.91
CA GLU A 10 12.50 -15.17 11.93
C GLU A 10 12.89 -14.11 12.96
N TRP A 11 13.28 -12.92 12.50
CA TRP A 11 13.65 -11.81 13.38
C TRP A 11 12.47 -11.37 14.26
N VAL A 12 11.27 -11.23 13.70
CA VAL A 12 10.07 -10.88 14.49
C VAL A 12 9.79 -11.93 15.55
N THR A 13 9.89 -13.22 15.20
CA THR A 13 9.59 -14.33 16.12
C THR A 13 10.61 -14.46 17.24
N SER A 14 11.89 -14.23 16.93
CA SER A 14 13.00 -14.33 17.89
C SER A 14 13.11 -13.11 18.81
N VAL A 15 13.08 -11.90 18.23
CA VAL A 15 13.32 -10.65 18.96
C VAL A 15 12.06 -10.13 19.65
N LYS A 16 10.86 -10.43 19.14
CA LYS A 16 9.57 -9.93 19.65
C LYS A 16 9.61 -8.42 19.91
N PRO A 17 9.87 -7.61 18.86
CA PRO A 17 10.09 -6.18 19.01
C PRO A 17 8.86 -5.47 19.62
N SER A 18 9.13 -4.45 20.44
CA SER A 18 8.08 -3.54 20.91
C SER A 18 7.65 -2.62 19.77
N LEU A 19 6.50 -2.93 19.17
CA LEU A 19 5.93 -2.19 18.03
C LEU A 19 4.72 -1.37 18.48
N GLY A 20 4.57 -0.19 17.88
CA GLY A 20 3.41 0.66 18.14
C GLY A 20 2.08 0.02 17.70
N PRO A 21 0.95 0.50 18.26
CA PRO A 21 -0.38 0.01 17.91
C PRO A 21 -0.67 0.20 16.41
N GLY A 22 -1.32 -0.77 15.80
CA GLY A 22 -1.57 -0.88 14.36
C GLY A 22 -0.40 -1.44 13.55
N ILE A 23 0.86 -1.31 14.03
CA ILE A 23 2.03 -1.93 13.38
C ILE A 23 2.20 -3.37 13.88
N ALA A 24 2.10 -3.57 15.19
CA ALA A 24 2.21 -4.88 15.83
C ALA A 24 1.25 -5.89 15.19
N GLU A 25 -0.02 -5.52 15.04
CA GLU A 25 -1.10 -6.35 14.50
C GLU A 25 -0.80 -6.77 13.06
N ARG A 26 -0.39 -5.81 12.20
CA ARG A 26 -0.07 -6.08 10.78
C ARG A 26 1.19 -6.92 10.61
N VAL A 27 2.20 -6.70 11.45
CA VAL A 27 3.43 -7.51 11.44
C VAL A 27 3.10 -8.95 11.85
N TRP A 28 2.37 -9.15 12.95
CA TRP A 28 1.98 -10.49 13.39
C TRP A 28 1.00 -11.17 12.43
N GLU A 29 0.09 -10.42 11.80
CA GLU A 29 -0.75 -10.91 10.71
C GLU A 29 0.12 -11.40 9.55
N ALA A 30 1.10 -10.62 9.10
CA ALA A 30 2.01 -11.00 8.03
C ALA A 30 2.81 -12.27 8.38
N VAL A 31 3.35 -12.36 9.60
CA VAL A 31 4.11 -13.54 10.07
C VAL A 31 3.25 -14.80 10.13
N ARG A 32 1.97 -14.66 10.52
CA ARG A 32 1.01 -15.78 10.61
C ARG A 32 0.31 -16.10 9.28
N THR A 33 0.51 -15.31 8.24
CA THR A 33 -0.12 -15.55 6.94
C THR A 33 0.41 -16.88 6.37
N THR A 34 -0.49 -17.72 5.85
CA THR A 34 -0.12 -18.92 5.08
C THR A 34 0.41 -18.51 3.72
N ASP A 35 1.20 -19.36 3.08
CA ASP A 35 1.74 -19.05 1.74
C ASP A 35 0.70 -19.36 0.64
N GLU A 36 -0.56 -19.53 1.04
CA GLU A 36 -1.70 -19.78 0.17
C GLU A 36 -1.99 -18.54 -0.70
N ASN A 37 -2.35 -18.78 -1.95
CA ASN A 37 -2.72 -17.74 -2.94
C ASN A 37 -1.58 -16.85 -3.44
N ILE A 38 -0.31 -17.14 -3.11
CA ILE A 38 0.80 -16.31 -3.61
C ILE A 38 0.88 -16.29 -5.15
N ASP A 39 0.60 -17.43 -5.80
CA ASP A 39 0.53 -17.55 -7.25
C ASP A 39 -0.58 -16.66 -7.85
N ILE A 40 -1.71 -16.56 -7.16
CA ILE A 40 -2.82 -15.67 -7.54
C ILE A 40 -2.36 -14.22 -7.41
N CYS A 41 -1.69 -13.85 -6.32
CA CYS A 41 -1.16 -12.49 -6.15
C CYS A 41 -0.15 -12.14 -7.25
N HIS A 42 0.74 -13.06 -7.64
CA HIS A 42 1.68 -12.84 -8.76
C HIS A 42 0.95 -12.70 -10.09
N SER A 43 -0.10 -13.47 -10.31
CA SER A 43 -0.96 -13.36 -11.51
C SER A 43 -1.64 -11.98 -11.57
N VAL A 44 -2.22 -11.52 -10.46
CA VAL A 44 -2.84 -10.18 -10.35
C VAL A 44 -1.82 -9.06 -10.59
N LYS A 45 -0.59 -9.19 -10.08
CA LYS A 45 0.49 -8.22 -10.36
C LYS A 45 0.79 -8.13 -11.86
N THR A 46 0.84 -9.28 -12.53
CA THR A 46 1.10 -9.36 -13.97
C THR A 46 -0.03 -8.75 -14.78
N GLU A 47 -1.28 -9.07 -14.42
CA GLU A 47 -2.48 -8.52 -15.06
C GLU A 47 -2.56 -6.99 -14.88
N LEU A 48 -2.32 -6.49 -13.67
CA LEU A 48 -2.29 -5.04 -13.39
C LEU A 48 -1.25 -4.33 -14.27
N ARG A 49 -0.05 -4.90 -14.38
CA ARG A 49 1.01 -4.34 -15.23
C ARG A 49 0.58 -4.29 -16.70
N ALA A 50 -0.04 -5.35 -17.22
CA ALA A 50 -0.52 -5.40 -18.59
C ALA A 50 -1.65 -4.39 -18.82
N ALA A 51 -2.61 -4.30 -17.91
CA ALA A 51 -3.71 -3.34 -17.98
C ALA A 51 -3.21 -1.89 -17.96
N LEU A 52 -2.28 -1.55 -17.07
CA LEU A 52 -1.67 -0.22 -17.02
C LEU A 52 -0.87 0.10 -18.28
N SER A 53 -0.10 -0.86 -18.79
CA SER A 53 0.66 -0.68 -20.05
C SER A 53 -0.28 -0.38 -21.21
N SER A 54 -1.40 -1.11 -21.32
CA SER A 54 -2.40 -0.87 -22.35
C SER A 54 -3.14 0.47 -22.18
N LEU A 55 -3.39 0.89 -20.94
CA LEU A 55 -4.10 2.13 -20.64
C LEU A 55 -3.24 3.36 -20.97
N VAL A 56 -1.96 3.32 -20.61
CA VAL A 56 -1.04 4.46 -20.75
C VAL A 56 -0.41 4.48 -22.15
N GLY A 57 -0.20 3.32 -22.78
CA GLY A 57 0.49 3.22 -24.05
C GLY A 57 1.95 3.69 -23.97
N ASP A 58 2.54 4.03 -25.12
CA ASP A 58 3.97 4.34 -25.21
C ASP A 58 4.35 5.72 -24.64
N PHE A 59 3.41 6.68 -24.70
CA PHE A 59 3.67 8.09 -24.38
C PHE A 59 2.63 8.73 -23.44
N GLY A 60 1.64 7.95 -22.99
CA GLY A 60 0.61 8.49 -22.10
C GLY A 60 1.13 8.73 -20.70
N ILE A 61 0.35 9.51 -19.95
CA ILE A 61 0.54 9.71 -18.52
C ILE A 61 -0.82 9.54 -17.86
N LEU A 62 -0.86 8.81 -16.75
CA LEU A 62 -2.04 8.71 -15.91
C LEU A 62 -1.96 9.77 -14.80
N ALA A 63 -2.85 10.76 -14.85
CA ALA A 63 -3.01 11.75 -13.78
C ALA A 63 -4.19 11.35 -12.87
N ILE A 64 -3.90 11.08 -11.61
CA ILE A 64 -4.87 10.69 -10.57
C ILE A 64 -4.61 11.45 -9.27
N PRO A 65 -5.59 11.56 -8.37
CA PRO A 65 -5.34 12.04 -7.01
C PRO A 65 -4.32 11.16 -6.26
N THR A 66 -3.47 11.78 -5.45
CA THR A 66 -2.48 11.07 -4.61
C THR A 66 -3.13 10.40 -3.39
N VAL A 67 -4.17 11.02 -2.84
CA VAL A 67 -4.89 10.56 -1.64
C VAL A 67 -6.40 10.62 -1.86
N PRO A 68 -7.20 9.78 -1.17
CA PRO A 68 -8.64 9.66 -1.42
C PRO A 68 -9.47 10.78 -0.78
N GLY A 69 -8.83 11.78 -0.16
CA GLY A 69 -9.49 12.89 0.52
C GLY A 69 -8.63 13.50 1.62
N LEU A 70 -9.28 14.25 2.51
CA LEU A 70 -8.64 14.94 3.64
C LEU A 70 -7.82 13.98 4.52
N LEU A 71 -6.67 14.46 4.98
CA LEU A 71 -5.81 13.69 5.88
C LEU A 71 -6.53 13.43 7.22
N PRO A 72 -6.44 12.22 7.78
CA PRO A 72 -6.93 11.92 9.12
C PRO A 72 -6.29 12.84 10.16
N LYS A 73 -7.09 13.33 11.12
CA LYS A 73 -6.59 14.12 12.24
C LYS A 73 -5.75 13.25 13.18
N LEU A 74 -4.90 13.90 13.98
CA LEU A 74 -4.26 13.23 15.12
C LEU A 74 -5.34 12.59 16.01
N GLN A 75 -5.08 11.40 16.55
CA GLN A 75 -6.03 10.63 17.36
C GLN A 75 -7.31 10.21 16.62
N THR A 76 -7.31 10.15 15.28
CA THR A 76 -8.40 9.50 14.53
C THR A 76 -8.57 8.06 15.01
N GLU A 77 -9.83 7.64 15.23
CA GLU A 77 -10.17 6.28 15.66
C GLU A 77 -9.53 5.21 14.75
N PRO A 78 -8.99 4.12 15.32
CA PRO A 78 -8.20 3.14 14.56
C PRO A 78 -8.92 2.56 13.34
N SER A 79 -10.22 2.23 13.45
CA SER A 79 -11.00 1.65 12.35
C SER A 79 -11.20 2.62 11.18
N ALA A 80 -11.42 3.89 11.48
CA ALA A 80 -11.52 4.94 10.47
C ALA A 80 -10.15 5.20 9.80
N LEU A 81 -9.08 5.15 10.58
CA LEU A 81 -7.71 5.30 10.09
C LEU A 81 -7.29 4.14 9.16
N GLU A 82 -7.64 2.90 9.51
CA GLU A 82 -7.40 1.73 8.65
C GLU A 82 -8.23 1.81 7.35
N SER A 83 -9.48 2.24 7.43
CA SER A 83 -10.32 2.46 6.24
C SER A 83 -9.72 3.53 5.30
N PHE A 84 -9.22 4.64 5.87
CA PHE A 84 -8.52 5.65 5.09
C PHE A 84 -7.26 5.09 4.44
N ARG A 85 -6.42 4.36 5.20
CA ARG A 85 -5.19 3.74 4.71
C ARG A 85 -5.46 2.78 3.56
N ALA A 86 -6.48 1.92 3.68
CA ALA A 86 -6.85 0.98 2.62
C ALA A 86 -7.15 1.71 1.30
N ARG A 87 -7.96 2.78 1.34
CA ARG A 87 -8.24 3.60 0.14
C ARG A 87 -7.01 4.34 -0.36
N ALA A 88 -6.17 4.86 0.53
CA ALA A 88 -4.95 5.56 0.15
C ALA A 88 -3.95 4.62 -0.53
N PHE A 89 -3.79 3.39 -0.04
CA PHE A 89 -2.93 2.40 -0.67
C PHE A 89 -3.37 2.01 -2.08
N SER A 90 -4.67 2.07 -2.40
CA SER A 90 -5.13 1.86 -3.79
C SER A 90 -4.56 2.90 -4.78
N LEU A 91 -4.20 4.10 -4.31
CA LEU A 91 -3.58 5.15 -5.11
C LEU A 91 -2.05 5.14 -5.02
N LEU A 92 -1.52 4.87 -3.82
CA LEU A 92 -0.09 4.94 -3.53
C LEU A 92 0.70 3.69 -3.94
N SER A 93 0.04 2.53 -4.08
CA SER A 93 0.72 1.27 -4.38
C SER A 93 0.87 0.95 -5.87
N VAL A 94 0.27 1.76 -6.76
CA VAL A 94 0.23 1.48 -8.21
C VAL A 94 1.63 1.26 -8.77
N ALA A 95 2.56 2.20 -8.55
CA ALA A 95 3.95 2.05 -8.98
C ALA A 95 4.65 0.82 -8.36
N GLY A 96 4.52 0.65 -7.04
CA GLY A 96 5.20 -0.44 -6.33
C GLY A 96 4.75 -1.84 -6.76
N VAL A 97 3.47 -2.00 -7.12
CA VAL A 97 2.90 -3.30 -7.51
C VAL A 97 3.09 -3.59 -9.01
N SER A 98 3.04 -2.57 -9.86
CA SER A 98 3.13 -2.72 -11.33
C SER A 98 4.56 -2.59 -11.89
N GLY A 99 5.46 -1.93 -11.16
CA GLY A 99 6.80 -1.57 -11.61
C GLY A 99 6.86 -0.32 -12.49
N PHE A 100 5.79 0.48 -12.57
CA PHE A 100 5.78 1.80 -13.22
C PHE A 100 6.41 2.87 -12.32
N CYS A 101 6.72 4.03 -12.91
CA CYS A 101 7.10 5.22 -12.15
C CYS A 101 5.86 6.03 -11.76
N GLN A 102 5.85 6.56 -10.54
CA GLN A 102 4.80 7.45 -10.03
C GLN A 102 5.45 8.62 -9.29
N VAL A 103 4.95 9.82 -9.52
CA VAL A 103 5.37 11.05 -8.85
C VAL A 103 4.15 11.76 -8.29
N SER A 104 4.30 12.37 -7.11
CA SER A 104 3.25 13.18 -6.49
C SER A 104 3.64 14.65 -6.60
N ILE A 105 2.76 15.46 -7.19
CA ILE A 105 2.97 16.89 -7.39
C ILE A 105 1.94 17.64 -6.54
N PRO A 106 2.34 18.50 -5.58
CA PRO A 106 1.42 19.39 -4.89
C PRO A 106 0.80 20.38 -5.88
N LEU A 107 -0.53 20.40 -5.99
CA LEU A 107 -1.25 21.24 -6.96
C LEU A 107 -1.91 22.48 -6.36
N GLY A 108 -1.97 22.59 -5.03
CA GLY A 108 -2.59 23.73 -4.36
C GLY A 108 -2.93 23.43 -2.93
N MET A 109 -3.90 24.18 -2.39
CA MET A 109 -4.44 23.99 -1.05
C MET A 109 -5.93 23.71 -1.12
N TYR A 110 -6.41 22.74 -0.34
CA TYR A 110 -7.81 22.45 -0.10
C TYR A 110 -8.06 22.44 1.41
N ASP A 111 -9.01 23.24 1.90
CA ASP A 111 -9.27 23.43 3.35
C ASP A 111 -8.01 23.76 4.16
N HIS A 112 -7.13 24.60 3.60
CA HIS A 112 -5.83 24.97 4.18
C HIS A 112 -4.84 23.81 4.37
N LEU A 113 -5.03 22.71 3.62
CA LEU A 113 -4.12 21.55 3.54
C LEU A 113 -3.60 21.37 2.10
N PRO A 114 -2.36 20.90 1.89
CA PRO A 114 -1.78 20.68 0.57
C PRO A 114 -2.36 19.47 -0.19
#